data_AF-A0A3N5G7H1-F1
#
_entry.id   AF-A0A3N5G7H1-F1
#
_cell.length_a   1.000
_cell.length_b   1.000
_cell.length_c   1.000
_cell.angle_alpha   90.00
_cell.angle_beta   90.00
_cell.angle_gamma   90.00
#
_symmetry.space_group_name_H-M   'P 1'
#
loop_
_entity.id
_entity.type
_entity.pdbx_description
1 polymer ?
#
loop_
_entity_poly.entity_id
_entity_poly.type
_entity_poly.pdbx_seq_one_letter_code
_entity_poly.pdbx_strand_id
1 'polypeptide(L)'
;SLPELASGISAVAWLKAPNLAAGSILGSCLFNLALIAVMDLAYQPGRILAKAHDGHILSAGLGILMLGMVAMGVLIGSQYNRIGIPGFSLLSILLLVIYAFGGRMISTIEQARQTEVLDKEAAAEGYAHISARKAYLVFVFSALAVVGLGIWLASIGDRISATTGLSRSFVGNLFLAASTSLPEIAASLAAIRIGAIDMAIANVLGSNLFNIAILSVYDLADGSGNFWASLTEANGFAAVMTMMMTGVVIVSLMYRVSPKTPYRISWDGILLVAMYIGAIVMLYFLG
;
A
#
# COMPACT_ATOMS: atom_id res chain seq x y z
N SER A 1 -3.35 3.67 5.40
CA SER A 1 -4.12 2.44 5.16
C SER A 1 -5.23 2.07 6.14
N LEU A 2 -5.80 2.99 6.92
CA LEU A 2 -7.01 2.67 7.72
C LEU A 2 -8.23 2.30 6.85
N PRO A 3 -8.50 2.96 5.70
CA PRO A 3 -9.60 2.58 4.84
C PRO A 3 -9.48 1.14 4.32
N GLU A 4 -8.28 0.71 3.93
CA GLU A 4 -7.99 -0.66 3.50
C GLU A 4 -8.33 -1.65 4.60
N LEU A 5 -7.78 -1.46 5.80
CA LEU A 5 -8.03 -2.34 6.95
C LEU A 5 -9.53 -2.51 7.21
N ALA A 6 -10.27 -1.40 7.23
CA ALA A 6 -11.70 -1.39 7.48
C ALA A 6 -12.51 -2.08 6.37
N SER A 7 -12.21 -1.76 5.10
CA SER A 7 -12.91 -2.33 3.94
C SER A 7 -12.64 -3.82 3.81
N GLY A 8 -11.40 -4.27 4.03
CA GLY A 8 -11.05 -5.68 3.90
C GLY A 8 -11.53 -6.54 5.06
N ILE A 9 -11.50 -6.04 6.32
CA ILE A 9 -12.15 -6.75 7.45
C ILE A 9 -13.64 -6.94 7.16
N SER A 10 -14.32 -5.89 6.69
CA SER A 10 -15.74 -5.96 6.28
C SER A 10 -15.96 -7.00 5.17
N ALA A 11 -15.12 -6.99 4.13
CA ALA A 11 -15.22 -7.93 3.02
C ALA A 11 -14.99 -9.39 3.45
N VAL A 12 -14.05 -9.65 4.34
CA VAL A 12 -13.75 -11.00 4.82
C VAL A 12 -14.78 -11.47 5.86
N ALA A 13 -14.98 -10.70 6.93
CA ALA A 13 -15.80 -11.12 8.06
C ALA A 13 -17.29 -11.19 7.70
N TRP A 14 -17.81 -10.19 6.96
CA TRP A 14 -19.23 -10.05 6.68
C TRP A 14 -19.64 -10.50 5.28
N LEU A 15 -18.83 -10.20 4.25
CA LEU A 15 -19.18 -10.55 2.86
C LEU A 15 -18.65 -11.92 2.41
N LYS A 16 -17.82 -12.58 3.23
CA LYS A 16 -17.15 -13.85 2.89
C LYS A 16 -16.46 -13.78 1.53
N ALA A 17 -15.77 -12.66 1.29
CA ALA A 17 -15.11 -12.34 0.04
C ALA A 17 -13.60 -12.06 0.25
N PRO A 18 -12.80 -13.05 0.67
CA PRO A 18 -11.36 -12.85 0.92
C PRO A 18 -10.59 -12.37 -0.32
N ASN A 19 -11.03 -12.77 -1.51
CA ASN A 19 -10.42 -12.42 -2.80
C ASN A 19 -10.61 -10.93 -3.12
N LEU A 20 -11.77 -10.35 -2.71
CA LEU A 20 -12.06 -8.92 -2.81
C LEU A 20 -11.14 -8.13 -1.87
N ALA A 21 -11.01 -8.59 -0.62
CA ALA A 21 -10.17 -7.95 0.39
C ALA A 21 -8.69 -7.96 0.00
N ALA A 22 -8.17 -9.12 -0.42
CA ALA A 22 -6.80 -9.25 -0.91
C ALA A 22 -6.57 -8.44 -2.19
N GLY A 23 -7.56 -8.41 -3.09
CA GLY A 23 -7.52 -7.58 -4.29
C GLY A 23 -7.39 -6.10 -3.94
N SER A 24 -8.18 -5.60 -2.98
CA SER A 24 -8.07 -4.21 -2.50
C SER A 24 -6.66 -3.87 -2.01
N ILE A 25 -6.04 -4.76 -1.22
CA ILE A 25 -4.69 -4.54 -0.69
C ILE A 25 -3.64 -4.50 -1.81
N LEU A 26 -3.65 -5.49 -2.70
CA LEU A 26 -2.65 -5.58 -3.76
C LEU A 26 -2.82 -4.49 -4.80
N GLY A 27 -4.07 -4.15 -5.14
CA GLY A 27 -4.40 -2.99 -5.94
C GLY A 27 -3.93 -1.69 -5.31
N SER A 28 -4.15 -1.47 -4.01
CA SER A 28 -3.63 -0.28 -3.31
C SER A 28 -2.10 -0.22 -3.40
N CYS A 29 -1.40 -1.36 -3.27
CA CYS A 29 0.05 -1.40 -3.42
C CYS A 29 0.53 -1.04 -4.83
N LEU A 30 -0.14 -1.57 -5.87
CA LEU A 30 0.12 -1.21 -7.26
C LEU A 30 -0.12 0.29 -7.51
N PHE A 31 -1.25 0.81 -7.02
CA PHE A 31 -1.63 2.21 -7.15
C PHE A 31 -0.65 3.14 -6.45
N ASN A 32 -0.23 2.81 -5.23
CA ASN A 32 0.76 3.56 -4.45
C ASN A 32 2.12 3.64 -5.18
N LEU A 33 2.54 2.58 -5.88
CA LEU A 33 3.77 2.64 -6.66
C LEU A 33 3.60 3.51 -7.92
N ALA A 34 2.43 3.48 -8.57
CA ALA A 34 2.12 4.38 -9.68
C ALA A 34 2.03 5.86 -9.24
N LEU A 35 1.60 6.11 -7.99
CA LEU A 35 1.53 7.43 -7.38
C LEU A 35 2.89 8.16 -7.39
N ILE A 36 4.01 7.43 -7.36
CA ILE A 36 5.35 8.02 -7.48
C ILE A 36 5.49 8.85 -8.76
N ALA A 37 4.86 8.43 -9.87
CA ALA A 37 4.87 9.19 -11.11
C ALA A 37 4.09 10.52 -11.00
N VAL A 38 2.99 10.53 -10.25
CA VAL A 38 2.24 11.76 -9.96
C VAL A 38 3.05 12.66 -9.01
N MET A 39 3.76 12.07 -8.07
CA MET A 39 4.67 12.78 -7.18
C MET A 39 5.82 13.44 -7.93
N ASP A 40 6.36 12.81 -8.98
CA ASP A 40 7.33 13.42 -9.89
C ASP A 40 6.76 14.64 -10.64
N LEU A 41 5.48 14.59 -11.03
CA LEU A 41 4.81 15.76 -11.64
C LEU A 41 4.68 16.93 -10.66
N ALA A 42 4.45 16.64 -9.38
CA ALA A 42 4.33 17.65 -8.33
C ALA A 42 5.70 18.18 -7.87
N TYR A 43 6.72 17.32 -7.87
CA TYR A 43 8.09 17.64 -7.46
C TYR A 43 8.92 18.10 -8.66
N GLN A 44 8.80 19.38 -9.03
CA GLN A 44 9.49 19.96 -10.19
C GLN A 44 10.43 21.11 -9.79
N PRO A 45 11.63 21.22 -10.42
CA PRO A 45 12.22 20.28 -11.39
C PRO A 45 12.96 19.11 -10.71
N GLY A 46 12.81 17.90 -11.23
CA GLY A 46 13.62 16.74 -10.81
C GLY A 46 12.87 15.41 -10.76
N ARG A 47 13.51 14.42 -10.15
CA ARG A 47 12.94 13.10 -9.83
C ARG A 47 12.88 12.95 -8.33
N ILE A 48 11.71 12.65 -7.79
CA ILE A 48 11.51 12.52 -6.35
C ILE A 48 12.36 11.37 -5.78
N LEU A 49 12.43 10.24 -6.49
CA LEU A 49 13.25 9.09 -6.08
C LEU A 49 14.76 9.37 -6.15
N ALA A 50 15.22 10.30 -7.00
CA ALA A 50 16.63 10.69 -7.03
C ALA A 50 17.03 11.57 -5.84
N LYS A 51 16.05 12.16 -5.15
CA LYS A 51 16.24 13.03 -3.98
C LYS A 51 15.92 12.34 -2.65
N ALA A 52 15.19 11.23 -2.71
CA ALA A 52 14.89 10.38 -1.58
C ALA A 52 16.16 9.69 -1.04
N HIS A 53 16.18 9.43 0.26
CA HIS A 53 17.28 8.74 0.92
C HIS A 53 17.30 7.23 0.61
N ASP A 54 18.47 6.60 0.73
CA ASP A 54 18.71 5.17 0.43
C ASP A 54 18.13 4.26 1.50
N GLY A 55 17.83 4.78 2.69
CA GLY A 55 17.10 4.05 3.72
C GLY A 55 15.78 3.44 3.20
N HIS A 56 15.16 4.07 2.19
CA HIS A 56 13.94 3.56 1.55
C HIS A 56 14.14 2.28 0.75
N ILE A 57 15.39 1.93 0.37
CA ILE A 57 15.71 0.66 -0.29
C ILE A 57 15.41 -0.50 0.66
N LEU A 58 15.64 -0.35 1.97
CA LEU A 58 15.29 -1.37 2.95
C LEU A 58 13.78 -1.60 2.99
N SER A 59 12.99 -0.52 3.03
CA SER A 59 11.52 -0.61 2.99
C SER A 59 11.03 -1.31 1.74
N ALA A 60 11.57 -0.96 0.57
CA ALA A 60 11.23 -1.61 -0.70
C ALA A 60 11.68 -3.09 -0.74
N GLY A 61 12.87 -3.41 -0.24
CA GLY A 61 13.39 -4.77 -0.17
C GLY A 61 12.58 -5.69 0.74
N LEU A 62 12.18 -5.19 1.92
CA LEU A 62 11.23 -5.87 2.80
C LEU A 62 9.89 -6.08 2.12
N GLY A 63 9.43 -5.10 1.34
CA GLY A 63 8.21 -5.19 0.54
C GLY A 63 8.27 -6.32 -0.48
N ILE A 64 9.37 -6.44 -1.23
CA ILE A 64 9.60 -7.55 -2.15
C ILE A 64 9.56 -8.89 -1.43
N LEU A 65 10.24 -9.01 -0.28
CA LEU A 65 10.27 -10.25 0.49
C LEU A 65 8.87 -10.64 0.99
N MET A 66 8.09 -9.66 1.50
CA MET A 66 6.72 -9.89 1.92
C MET A 66 5.79 -10.23 0.75
N LEU A 67 5.91 -9.56 -0.39
CA LEU A 67 5.14 -9.86 -1.61
C LEU A 67 5.48 -11.25 -2.17
N GLY A 68 6.73 -11.68 -2.08
CA GLY A 68 7.14 -13.04 -2.43
C GLY A 68 6.42 -14.10 -1.58
N MET A 69 6.24 -13.85 -0.28
CA MET A 69 5.43 -14.71 0.58
C MET A 69 3.95 -14.67 0.22
N VAL A 70 3.39 -13.51 -0.15
CA VAL A 70 2.00 -13.42 -0.63
C VAL A 70 1.82 -14.24 -1.91
N ALA A 71 2.72 -14.10 -2.89
CA ALA A 71 2.67 -14.88 -4.13
C ALA A 71 2.79 -16.38 -3.84
N MET A 72 3.69 -16.78 -2.93
CA MET A 72 3.78 -18.15 -2.44
C MET A 72 2.47 -18.61 -1.79
N GLY A 73 1.86 -17.79 -0.94
CA GLY A 73 0.58 -18.08 -0.28
C GLY A 73 -0.55 -18.34 -1.25
N VAL A 74 -0.60 -17.62 -2.37
CA VAL A 74 -1.56 -17.88 -3.45
C VAL A 74 -1.28 -19.22 -4.15
N LEU A 75 -0.02 -19.54 -4.43
CA LEU A 75 0.37 -20.74 -5.18
C LEU A 75 0.26 -22.05 -4.39
N ILE A 76 0.67 -22.05 -3.12
CA ILE A 76 0.74 -23.27 -2.28
C ILE A 76 -0.20 -23.22 -1.07
N GLY A 77 -1.03 -22.18 -0.94
CA GLY A 77 -1.91 -21.98 0.22
C GLY A 77 -2.83 -23.15 0.53
N SER A 78 -3.29 -23.87 -0.50
CA SER A 78 -4.14 -25.06 -0.35
C SER A 78 -3.45 -26.21 0.40
N GLN A 79 -2.12 -26.30 0.35
CA GLN A 79 -1.36 -27.39 0.98
C GLN A 79 -1.00 -27.10 2.44
N TYR A 80 -0.89 -25.82 2.82
CA TYR A 80 -0.36 -25.40 4.14
C TYR A 80 -1.35 -24.59 4.99
N ASN A 81 -2.56 -24.31 4.51
CA ASN A 81 -3.56 -23.49 5.22
C ASN A 81 -3.91 -23.98 6.64
N ARG A 82 -3.84 -25.30 6.87
CA ARG A 82 -4.12 -25.91 8.18
C ARG A 82 -2.92 -25.89 9.14
N ILE A 83 -1.77 -25.39 8.69
CA ILE A 83 -0.53 -25.35 9.47
C ILE A 83 -0.43 -23.94 10.08
N GLY A 84 -0.67 -23.85 11.38
CA GLY A 84 -0.74 -22.59 12.13
C GLY A 84 -1.50 -22.75 13.44
N ILE A 85 -1.98 -21.63 13.97
CA ILE A 85 -2.95 -21.62 15.07
C ILE A 85 -4.34 -21.83 14.44
N PRO A 86 -5.29 -22.53 15.08
CA PRO A 86 -6.66 -22.63 14.55
C PRO A 86 -7.21 -21.24 14.19
N GLY A 87 -7.51 -21.03 12.90
CA GLY A 87 -7.99 -19.75 12.37
C GLY A 87 -6.90 -18.72 12.00
N PHE A 88 -5.61 -19.05 12.10
CA PHE A 88 -4.52 -18.14 11.74
C PHE A 88 -3.29 -18.89 11.20
N SER A 89 -2.98 -18.69 9.92
CA SER A 89 -1.96 -19.46 9.20
C SER A 89 -0.52 -19.09 9.60
N LEU A 90 0.40 -20.05 9.46
CA LEU A 90 1.84 -19.82 9.66
C LEU A 90 2.40 -18.71 8.76
N LEU A 91 1.89 -18.60 7.53
CA LEU A 91 2.31 -17.57 6.57
C LEU A 91 1.97 -16.17 7.09
N SER A 92 0.78 -16.00 7.67
CA SER A 92 0.36 -14.73 8.29
C SER A 92 1.21 -14.40 9.53
N ILE A 93 1.56 -15.39 10.36
CA ILE A 93 2.48 -15.19 11.48
C ILE A 93 3.84 -14.70 10.97
N LEU A 94 4.38 -15.37 9.95
CA LEU A 94 5.68 -15.03 9.36
C LEU A 94 5.67 -13.62 8.73
N LEU A 95 4.59 -13.26 8.03
CA LEU A 95 4.38 -11.90 7.51
C LEU A 95 4.43 -10.84 8.61
N LEU A 96 3.73 -11.06 9.73
CA LEU A 96 3.74 -10.11 10.85
C LEU A 96 5.11 -10.03 11.53
N VAL A 97 5.82 -11.16 11.67
CA VAL A 97 7.18 -11.18 12.25
C VAL A 97 8.13 -10.38 11.38
N ILE A 98 8.10 -10.57 10.05
CA ILE A 98 8.94 -9.83 9.10
C ILE A 98 8.56 -8.36 9.08
N TYR A 99 7.27 -8.02 9.10
CA TYR A 99 6.82 -6.63 9.19
C TYR A 99 7.31 -5.95 10.47
N ALA A 100 7.16 -6.59 11.63
CA ALA A 100 7.60 -6.05 12.92
C ALA A 100 9.13 -5.92 13.01
N PHE A 101 9.86 -6.92 12.53
CA PHE A 101 11.32 -6.89 12.48
C PHE A 101 11.82 -5.80 11.53
N GLY A 102 11.27 -5.75 10.31
CA GLY A 102 11.56 -4.72 9.32
C GLY A 102 11.24 -3.32 9.81
N GLY A 103 10.08 -3.13 10.45
CA GLY A 103 9.69 -1.86 11.07
C GLY A 103 10.67 -1.40 12.15
N ARG A 104 11.18 -2.34 12.98
CA ARG A 104 12.25 -2.02 13.95
C ARG A 104 13.54 -1.59 13.26
N MET A 105 13.98 -2.30 12.22
CA MET A 105 15.17 -1.92 11.45
C MET A 105 15.02 -0.52 10.85
N ILE A 106 13.89 -0.25 10.17
CA ILE A 106 13.60 1.06 9.57
C ILE A 106 13.59 2.15 10.65
N SER A 107 12.92 1.91 11.78
CA SER A 107 12.85 2.89 12.87
C SER A 107 14.23 3.23 13.45
N THR A 108 15.15 2.26 13.48
CA THR A 108 16.51 2.47 14.00
C THR A 108 17.32 3.36 13.05
N ILE A 109 17.05 3.27 11.74
CA ILE A 109 17.71 4.08 10.70
C ILE A 109 17.12 5.50 10.66
N GLU A 110 15.81 5.66 10.88
CA GLU A 110 15.09 6.94 10.70
C GLU A 110 15.07 7.84 11.97
N GLN A 111 15.36 7.30 13.16
CA GLN A 111 15.18 7.99 14.45
C GLN A 111 15.95 9.31 14.60
N ALA A 112 17.14 9.44 14.01
CA ALA A 112 17.92 10.67 14.10
C ALA A 112 17.37 11.81 13.21
N ARG A 113 16.51 11.49 12.24
CA ARG A 113 16.12 12.42 11.16
C ARG A 113 14.67 12.90 11.24
N GLN A 114 13.77 12.12 11.85
CA GLN A 114 12.38 12.53 12.06
C GLN A 114 12.29 13.87 12.80
N THR A 115 13.10 14.07 13.84
CA THR A 115 13.09 15.32 14.61
C THR A 115 13.46 16.54 13.76
N GLU A 116 14.45 16.43 12.88
CA GLU A 116 14.88 17.54 12.02
C GLU A 116 13.82 17.91 10.96
N VAL A 117 13.12 16.92 10.42
CA VAL A 117 12.03 17.14 9.46
C VAL A 117 10.81 17.73 10.15
N LEU A 118 10.41 17.19 11.31
CA LEU A 118 9.27 17.68 12.09
C LEU A 118 9.48 19.13 12.56
N ASP A 119 10.70 19.49 12.96
CA ASP A 119 11.03 20.86 13.36
C ASP A 119 10.97 21.83 12.17
N LYS A 120 11.41 21.41 10.98
CA LYS A 120 11.27 22.19 9.74
C LYS A 120 9.81 22.37 9.33
N GLU A 121 8.98 21.34 9.48
CA GLU A 121 7.54 21.38 9.21
C GLU A 121 6.79 22.32 10.14
N ALA A 122 7.04 22.21 11.45
CA ALA A 122 6.44 23.08 12.44
C ALA A 122 6.80 24.56 12.22
N ALA A 123 8.04 24.82 11.79
CA ALA A 123 8.52 26.17 11.48
C ALA A 123 7.95 26.75 10.17
N ALA A 124 7.75 25.93 9.13
CA ALA A 124 7.30 26.38 7.81
C ALA A 124 5.79 26.70 7.73
N GLU A 125 4.95 25.91 8.39
CA GLU A 125 3.48 26.01 8.28
C GLU A 125 2.85 26.83 9.42
N GLY A 126 3.63 27.24 10.43
CA GLY A 126 3.12 28.10 11.51
C GLY A 126 2.01 27.42 12.34
N TYR A 127 2.09 26.11 12.54
CA TYR A 127 1.09 25.31 13.28
C TYR A 127 0.99 25.66 14.77
N ALA A 128 1.82 26.58 15.29
CA ALA A 128 1.81 27.03 16.68
C ALA A 128 0.44 27.51 17.18
N HIS A 129 -0.47 27.91 16.28
CA HIS A 129 -1.82 28.34 16.61
C HIS A 129 -2.83 27.18 16.76
N ILE A 130 -2.50 25.96 16.33
CA ILE A 130 -3.37 24.79 16.45
C ILE A 130 -3.08 24.07 17.76
N SER A 131 -4.06 24.02 18.66
CA SER A 131 -3.89 23.25 19.90
C SER A 131 -3.82 21.74 19.60
N ALA A 132 -2.92 21.03 20.29
CA ALA A 132 -2.78 19.58 20.15
C ALA A 132 -4.11 18.85 20.38
N ARG A 133 -4.92 19.32 21.36
CA ARG A 133 -6.25 18.76 21.62
C ARG A 133 -7.17 18.87 20.40
N LYS A 134 -7.18 20.03 19.72
CA LYS A 134 -7.97 20.22 18.51
C LYS A 134 -7.48 19.31 17.38
N ALA A 135 -6.16 19.20 17.20
CA ALA A 135 -5.56 18.32 16.20
C ALA A 135 -5.95 16.85 16.43
N TYR A 136 -5.81 16.34 17.66
CA TYR A 136 -6.21 14.97 18.00
C TYR A 136 -7.71 14.73 17.80
N LEU A 137 -8.57 15.67 18.18
CA LEU A 137 -10.02 15.53 17.99
C LEU A 137 -10.39 15.45 16.50
N VAL A 138 -9.84 16.35 15.67
CA VAL A 138 -10.08 16.33 14.22
C VAL A 138 -9.52 15.06 13.58
N PHE A 139 -8.35 14.60 14.02
CA PHE A 139 -7.75 13.35 13.57
C PHE A 139 -8.64 12.15 13.89
N VAL A 140 -9.07 12.00 15.15
CA VAL A 140 -9.92 10.87 15.58
C VAL A 140 -11.25 10.90 14.83
N PHE A 141 -11.90 12.06 14.71
CA PHE A 141 -13.16 12.17 13.98
C PHE A 141 -13.00 11.80 12.50
N SER A 142 -11.96 12.32 11.84
CA SER A 142 -11.64 11.98 10.44
C SER A 142 -11.33 10.50 10.28
N ALA A 143 -10.53 9.92 11.18
CA ALA A 143 -10.19 8.50 11.16
C ALA A 143 -11.43 7.61 11.32
N LEU A 144 -12.33 7.94 12.25
CA LEU A 144 -13.59 7.22 12.45
C LEU A 144 -14.50 7.32 11.22
N ALA A 145 -14.59 8.51 10.61
CA ALA A 145 -15.35 8.71 9.37
C ALA A 145 -14.79 7.86 8.23
N VAL A 146 -13.46 7.85 8.05
CA VAL A 146 -12.77 7.03 7.04
C VAL A 146 -13.01 5.54 7.27
N VAL A 147 -12.95 5.06 8.52
CA VAL A 147 -13.25 3.66 8.86
C VAL A 147 -14.71 3.31 8.53
N GLY A 148 -15.66 4.16 8.92
CA GLY A 148 -17.07 3.94 8.63
C GLY A 148 -17.38 3.92 7.13
N LEU A 149 -16.79 4.84 6.37
CA LEU A 149 -16.92 4.88 4.90
C LEU A 149 -16.23 3.68 4.23
N GLY A 150 -15.06 3.25 4.73
CA GLY A 150 -14.34 2.08 4.22
C GLY A 150 -15.14 0.79 4.39
N ILE A 151 -15.83 0.62 5.53
CA ILE A 151 -16.76 -0.50 5.74
C ILE A 151 -17.85 -0.52 4.67
N TRP A 152 -18.46 0.63 4.38
CA TRP A 152 -19.54 0.73 3.41
C TRP A 152 -19.04 0.51 1.98
N LEU A 153 -17.83 0.99 1.66
CA LEU A 153 -17.18 0.83 0.37
C LEU A 153 -17.06 -0.63 -0.06
N ALA A 154 -16.75 -1.55 0.86
CA ALA A 154 -16.67 -2.98 0.56
C ALA A 154 -18.01 -3.56 0.06
N SER A 155 -19.12 -3.16 0.69
CA SER A 155 -20.46 -3.59 0.27
C SER A 155 -20.83 -3.03 -1.10
N ILE A 156 -20.42 -1.80 -1.40
CA ILE A 156 -20.61 -1.20 -2.74
C ILE A 156 -19.80 -1.97 -3.78
N GLY A 157 -18.54 -2.31 -3.50
CA GLY A 157 -17.70 -3.12 -4.40
C GLY A 157 -18.30 -4.49 -4.70
N ASP A 158 -18.79 -5.20 -3.68
CA ASP A 158 -19.44 -6.49 -3.89
C ASP A 158 -20.70 -6.37 -4.76
N ARG A 159 -21.51 -5.32 -4.56
CA ARG A 159 -22.68 -5.04 -5.41
C ARG A 159 -22.29 -4.70 -6.85
N ILE A 160 -21.22 -3.93 -7.06
CA ILE A 160 -20.68 -3.64 -8.40
C ILE A 160 -20.28 -4.94 -9.09
N SER A 161 -19.56 -5.82 -8.39
CA SER A 161 -19.19 -7.14 -8.93
C SER A 161 -20.43 -7.94 -9.33
N ALA A 162 -21.45 -8.01 -8.46
CA ALA A 162 -22.68 -8.75 -8.72
C ALA A 162 -23.52 -8.20 -9.89
N THR A 163 -23.54 -6.88 -10.11
CA THR A 163 -24.35 -6.26 -11.18
C THR A 163 -23.64 -6.16 -12.52
N THR A 164 -22.32 -5.99 -12.51
CA THR A 164 -21.53 -5.84 -13.74
C THR A 164 -21.01 -7.17 -14.29
N GLY A 165 -21.00 -8.22 -13.46
CA GLY A 165 -20.38 -9.51 -13.79
C GLY A 165 -18.86 -9.50 -13.67
N LEU A 166 -18.24 -8.37 -13.29
CA LEU A 166 -16.81 -8.28 -13.01
C LEU A 166 -16.45 -9.12 -11.79
N SER A 167 -15.29 -9.77 -11.80
CA SER A 167 -14.86 -10.55 -10.65
C SER A 167 -14.62 -9.68 -9.42
N ARG A 168 -14.91 -10.24 -8.25
CA ARG A 168 -14.62 -9.62 -6.94
C ARG A 168 -13.15 -9.23 -6.81
N SER A 169 -12.23 -10.06 -7.33
CA SER A 169 -10.80 -9.75 -7.28
C SER A 169 -10.47 -8.52 -8.14
N PHE A 170 -10.99 -8.42 -9.37
CA PHE A 170 -10.79 -7.24 -10.21
C PHE A 170 -11.38 -5.97 -9.58
N VAL A 171 -12.61 -6.04 -9.06
CA VAL A 171 -13.24 -4.90 -8.40
C VAL A 171 -12.45 -4.45 -7.16
N GLY A 172 -11.89 -5.41 -6.41
CA GLY A 172 -10.95 -5.14 -5.33
C GLY A 172 -9.71 -4.38 -5.80
N ASN A 173 -9.00 -4.96 -6.79
CA ASN A 173 -7.74 -4.43 -7.30
C ASN A 173 -7.84 -3.04 -7.95
N LEU A 174 -9.00 -2.68 -8.50
CA LEU A 174 -9.18 -1.39 -9.16
C LEU A 174 -10.01 -0.40 -8.33
N PHE A 175 -11.27 -0.71 -8.05
CA PHE A 175 -12.22 0.25 -7.49
C PHE A 175 -11.99 0.49 -6.01
N LEU A 176 -11.88 -0.58 -5.21
CA LEU A 176 -11.61 -0.45 -3.78
C LEU A 176 -10.23 0.16 -3.56
N ALA A 177 -9.21 -0.41 -4.20
CA ALA A 177 -7.84 0.08 -4.17
C ALA A 177 -7.72 1.58 -4.47
N ALA A 178 -8.23 2.04 -5.62
CA ALA A 178 -8.15 3.45 -5.99
C ALA A 178 -8.86 4.37 -4.98
N SER A 179 -9.98 3.92 -4.41
CA SER A 179 -10.74 4.69 -3.43
C SER A 179 -10.04 4.74 -2.08
N THR A 180 -9.48 3.63 -1.61
CA THR A 180 -8.81 3.53 -0.32
C THR A 180 -7.43 4.18 -0.34
N SER A 181 -6.78 4.33 -1.51
CA SER A 181 -5.49 5.01 -1.66
C SER A 181 -5.58 6.54 -1.77
N LEU A 182 -6.77 7.14 -1.86
CA LEU A 182 -6.92 8.60 -1.94
C LEU A 182 -6.29 9.37 -0.76
N PRO A 183 -6.41 8.92 0.51
CA PRO A 183 -5.73 9.54 1.64
C PRO A 183 -4.20 9.54 1.47
N GLU A 184 -3.62 8.48 0.93
CA GLU A 184 -2.19 8.35 0.67
C GLU A 184 -1.73 9.35 -0.39
N ILE A 185 -2.51 9.58 -1.45
CA ILE A 185 -2.26 10.66 -2.42
C ILE A 185 -2.21 12.00 -1.71
N ALA A 186 -3.23 12.30 -0.90
CA ALA A 186 -3.34 13.57 -0.21
C ALA A 186 -2.15 13.81 0.74
N ALA A 187 -1.76 12.80 1.52
CA ALA A 187 -0.62 12.86 2.43
C ALA A 187 0.71 13.04 1.69
N SER A 188 0.95 12.26 0.61
CA SER A 188 2.19 12.38 -0.18
C SER A 188 2.30 13.73 -0.88
N LEU A 189 1.22 14.26 -1.45
CA LEU A 189 1.23 15.59 -2.08
C LEU A 189 1.41 16.70 -1.05
N ALA A 190 0.82 16.57 0.14
CA ALA A 190 1.06 17.51 1.24
C ALA A 190 2.54 17.52 1.64
N ALA A 191 3.15 16.34 1.83
CA ALA A 191 4.57 16.19 2.16
C ALA A 191 5.50 16.80 1.08
N ILE A 192 5.16 16.66 -0.21
CA ILE A 192 5.92 17.31 -1.29
C ILE A 192 5.86 18.83 -1.20
N ARG A 193 4.67 19.40 -0.91
CA ARG A 193 4.48 20.87 -0.85
C ARG A 193 5.34 21.53 0.22
N ILE A 194 5.59 20.83 1.33
CA ILE A 194 6.45 21.29 2.43
C ILE A 194 7.92 20.89 2.26
N GLY A 195 8.29 20.26 1.13
CA GLY A 195 9.66 19.82 0.86
C GLY A 195 10.10 18.55 1.60
N ALA A 196 9.17 17.85 2.27
CA ALA A 196 9.42 16.61 3.01
C ALA A 196 9.40 15.38 2.07
N ILE A 197 10.36 15.33 1.14
CA ILE A 197 10.46 14.29 0.09
C ILE A 197 10.51 12.88 0.70
N ASP A 198 11.34 12.71 1.72
CA ASP A 198 11.50 11.43 2.40
C ASP A 198 10.22 10.98 3.10
N MET A 199 9.44 11.90 3.65
CA MET A 199 8.13 11.59 4.23
C MET A 199 7.16 11.13 3.14
N ALA A 200 7.16 11.76 1.97
CA ALA A 200 6.30 11.37 0.86
C ALA A 200 6.63 9.94 0.36
N ILE A 201 7.92 9.60 0.25
CA ILE A 201 8.35 8.24 -0.13
C ILE A 201 8.10 7.21 0.98
N ALA A 202 8.35 7.58 2.24
CA ALA A 202 8.02 6.75 3.39
C ALA A 202 6.52 6.46 3.47
N ASN A 203 5.67 7.44 3.13
CA ASN A 203 4.22 7.24 3.08
C ASN A 203 3.84 6.18 2.04
N VAL A 204 4.41 6.22 0.83
CA VAL A 204 4.13 5.23 -0.23
C VAL A 204 4.65 3.84 0.14
N LEU A 205 5.94 3.71 0.46
CA LEU A 205 6.57 2.41 0.70
C LEU A 205 6.15 1.81 2.04
N GLY A 206 6.01 2.64 3.08
CA GLY A 206 5.51 2.24 4.39
C GLY A 206 4.06 1.79 4.34
N SER A 207 3.20 2.50 3.58
CA SER A 207 1.81 2.05 3.37
C SER A 207 1.75 0.73 2.63
N ASN A 208 2.63 0.46 1.66
CA ASN A 208 2.71 -0.85 1.02
C ASN A 208 3.09 -1.97 1.99
N LEU A 209 4.12 -1.75 2.82
CA LEU A 209 4.50 -2.72 3.86
C LEU A 209 3.34 -3.01 4.83
N PHE A 210 2.66 -1.96 5.28
CA PHE A 210 1.53 -2.09 6.19
C PHE A 210 0.34 -2.77 5.50
N ASN A 211 0.03 -2.43 4.24
CA ASN A 211 -0.99 -3.08 3.43
C ASN A 211 -0.73 -4.58 3.32
N ILE A 212 0.50 -5.00 3.04
CA ILE A 212 0.82 -6.43 2.95
C ILE A 212 0.67 -7.11 4.33
N ALA A 213 1.04 -6.44 5.42
CA ALA A 213 0.81 -6.96 6.77
C ALA A 213 -0.69 -7.09 7.12
N ILE A 214 -1.54 -6.20 6.60
CA ILE A 214 -3.00 -6.26 6.80
C ILE A 214 -3.60 -7.57 6.25
N LEU A 215 -3.01 -8.21 5.24
CA LEU A 215 -3.47 -9.53 4.78
C LEU A 215 -3.47 -10.57 5.90
N SER A 216 -2.54 -10.46 6.85
CA SER A 216 -2.51 -11.33 8.04
C SER A 216 -3.70 -11.02 8.96
N VAL A 217 -4.10 -9.76 9.08
CA VAL A 217 -5.30 -9.38 9.84
C VAL A 217 -6.55 -9.93 9.16
N TYR A 218 -6.60 -9.97 7.83
CA TYR A 218 -7.72 -10.58 7.10
C TYR A 218 -7.79 -12.08 7.31
N ASP A 219 -6.66 -12.79 7.29
CA ASP A 219 -6.63 -14.23 7.61
C ASP A 219 -7.17 -14.49 9.03
N LEU A 220 -6.76 -13.69 10.01
CA LEU A 220 -7.29 -13.77 11.37
C LEU A 220 -8.80 -13.45 11.45
N ALA A 221 -9.27 -12.44 10.70
CA ALA A 221 -10.67 -12.04 10.67
C ALA A 221 -11.56 -13.05 9.92
N ASP A 222 -11.01 -13.80 8.96
CA ASP A 222 -11.70 -14.88 8.26
C ASP A 222 -12.04 -16.02 9.23
N GLY A 223 -11.08 -16.36 10.10
CA GLY A 223 -11.24 -17.35 11.17
C GLY A 223 -11.48 -18.78 10.69
N SER A 224 -11.67 -19.00 9.39
CA SER A 224 -11.91 -20.31 8.78
C SER A 224 -10.63 -21.14 8.60
N GLY A 225 -9.47 -20.50 8.75
CA GLY A 225 -8.15 -21.08 8.46
C GLY A 225 -7.92 -21.33 6.97
N ASN A 226 -8.74 -20.73 6.08
CA ASN A 226 -8.67 -20.96 4.65
C ASN A 226 -8.37 -19.72 3.77
N PHE A 227 -8.04 -18.56 4.34
CA PHE A 227 -7.88 -17.30 3.61
C PHE A 227 -6.97 -17.42 2.36
N TRP A 228 -5.77 -17.98 2.52
CA TRP A 228 -4.77 -18.05 1.44
C TRP A 228 -5.20 -18.97 0.28
N ALA A 229 -5.84 -20.10 0.56
CA ALA A 229 -6.40 -20.97 -0.48
C ALA A 229 -7.65 -20.41 -1.18
N SER A 230 -8.26 -19.37 -0.62
CA SER A 230 -9.41 -18.72 -1.26
C SER A 230 -8.98 -17.68 -2.30
N LEU A 231 -7.72 -17.23 -2.25
CA LEU A 231 -7.19 -16.24 -3.18
C LEU A 231 -7.08 -16.81 -4.61
N THR A 232 -7.28 -15.93 -5.60
CA THR A 232 -7.26 -16.32 -7.02
C THR A 232 -5.91 -16.04 -7.67
N GLU A 233 -5.71 -16.58 -8.87
CA GLU A 233 -4.54 -16.27 -9.71
C GLU A 233 -4.38 -14.77 -9.95
N ALA A 234 -5.49 -14.02 -10.06
CA ALA A 234 -5.47 -12.56 -10.15
C ALA A 234 -4.80 -11.90 -8.93
N ASN A 235 -5.03 -12.41 -7.71
CA ASN A 235 -4.33 -11.92 -6.52
C ASN A 235 -2.83 -12.24 -6.60
N GLY A 236 -2.47 -13.46 -7.02
CA GLY A 236 -1.06 -13.84 -7.21
C GLY A 236 -0.34 -12.96 -8.23
N PHE A 237 -0.98 -12.71 -9.37
CA PHE A 237 -0.48 -11.82 -10.42
C PHE A 237 -0.28 -10.38 -9.90
N ALA A 238 -1.25 -9.83 -9.16
CA ALA A 238 -1.12 -8.50 -8.57
C ALA A 238 0.06 -8.41 -7.59
N ALA A 239 0.30 -9.45 -6.78
CA ALA A 239 1.45 -9.51 -5.87
C ALA A 239 2.78 -9.51 -6.63
N VAL A 240 2.89 -10.32 -7.69
CA VAL A 240 4.10 -10.38 -8.55
C VAL A 240 4.33 -9.05 -9.28
N MET A 241 3.28 -8.43 -9.83
CA MET A 241 3.42 -7.12 -10.49
C MET A 241 3.84 -6.04 -9.50
N THR A 242 3.29 -6.04 -8.29
CA THR A 242 3.71 -5.13 -7.22
C THR A 242 5.18 -5.34 -6.89
N MET A 243 5.64 -6.59 -6.83
CA MET A 243 7.03 -6.94 -6.56
C MET A 243 7.95 -6.42 -7.67
N MET A 244 7.57 -6.57 -8.93
CA MET A 244 8.31 -6.05 -10.08
C MET A 244 8.37 -4.51 -10.09
N MET A 245 7.25 -3.83 -9.84
CA MET A 245 7.20 -2.36 -9.72
C MET A 245 8.05 -1.87 -8.55
N THR A 246 8.06 -2.58 -7.42
CA THR A 246 8.94 -2.27 -6.28
C THR A 246 10.42 -2.44 -6.67
N GLY A 247 10.75 -3.43 -7.50
CA GLY A 247 12.07 -3.57 -8.10
C GLY A 247 12.49 -2.35 -8.94
N VAL A 248 11.58 -1.79 -9.74
CA VAL A 248 11.83 -0.54 -10.48
C VAL A 248 12.15 0.61 -9.51
N VAL A 249 11.42 0.71 -8.39
CA VAL A 249 11.69 1.71 -7.35
C VAL A 249 13.07 1.53 -6.74
N ILE A 250 13.48 0.30 -6.41
CA ILE A 250 14.83 0.01 -5.90
C ILE A 250 15.90 0.44 -6.90
N VAL A 251 15.76 0.04 -8.17
CA VAL A 251 16.70 0.44 -9.24
C VAL A 251 16.78 1.96 -9.35
N SER A 252 15.65 2.65 -9.28
CA SER A 252 15.59 4.11 -9.33
C SER A 252 16.29 4.77 -8.12
N LEU A 253 16.05 4.27 -6.90
CA LEU A 253 16.69 4.73 -5.66
C LEU A 253 18.20 4.50 -5.64
N MET A 254 18.70 3.46 -6.33
CA MET A 254 20.12 3.16 -6.46
C MET A 254 20.80 4.00 -7.55
N TYR A 255 20.16 4.16 -8.71
CA TYR A 255 20.76 4.85 -9.85
C TYR A 255 20.86 6.37 -9.63
N ARG A 256 19.91 7.00 -8.92
CA ARG A 256 19.90 8.42 -8.49
C ARG A 256 20.21 9.50 -9.53
N VAL A 257 20.25 9.18 -10.82
CA VAL A 257 20.53 10.19 -11.85
C VAL A 257 19.29 11.03 -12.10
N SER A 258 19.25 12.26 -11.59
CA SER A 258 18.21 13.23 -11.98
C SER A 258 18.63 13.98 -13.24
N PRO A 259 17.84 13.95 -14.33
CA PRO A 259 18.04 14.86 -15.45
C PRO A 259 18.02 16.30 -14.94
N LYS A 260 18.91 17.15 -15.46
CA LYS A 260 18.86 18.61 -15.23
C LYS A 260 17.78 19.29 -16.10
N THR A 261 17.22 18.56 -17.05
CA THR A 261 16.21 19.03 -18.00
C THR A 261 14.80 18.94 -17.40
N PRO A 262 13.91 19.90 -17.71
CA PRO A 262 12.55 19.99 -17.16
C PRO A 262 11.58 18.98 -17.81
N TYR A 263 12.04 17.79 -18.16
CA TYR A 263 11.13 16.75 -18.65
C TYR A 263 10.12 16.45 -17.54
N ARG A 264 8.84 16.63 -17.88
CA ARG A 264 7.74 16.56 -16.93
C ARG A 264 7.60 15.17 -16.27
N ILE A 265 8.02 14.09 -16.94
CA ILE A 265 7.86 12.71 -16.43
C ILE A 265 9.18 11.95 -16.51
N SER A 266 9.54 11.28 -15.43
CA SER A 266 10.73 10.43 -15.29
C SER A 266 10.55 9.07 -16.00
N TRP A 267 11.65 8.41 -16.37
CA TRP A 267 11.58 7.09 -17.03
C TRP A 267 10.94 6.04 -16.13
N ASP A 268 11.22 6.10 -14.83
CA ASP A 268 10.66 5.24 -13.81
C ASP A 268 9.19 5.55 -13.58
N GLY A 269 8.79 6.83 -13.57
CA GLY A 269 7.39 7.22 -13.53
C GLY A 269 6.59 6.69 -14.72
N ILE A 270 7.12 6.81 -15.94
CA ILE A 270 6.50 6.23 -17.15
C ILE A 270 6.38 4.71 -17.01
N LEU A 271 7.46 4.04 -16.58
CA LEU A 271 7.48 2.60 -16.45
C LEU A 271 6.50 2.11 -15.38
N LEU A 272 6.45 2.75 -14.22
CA LEU A 272 5.52 2.42 -13.13
C LEU A 272 4.06 2.61 -13.57
N VAL A 273 3.73 3.70 -14.27
CA VAL A 273 2.37 3.92 -14.79
C VAL A 273 2.03 2.89 -15.87
N ALA A 274 2.96 2.59 -16.78
CA ALA A 274 2.74 1.60 -17.83
C ALA A 274 2.52 0.19 -17.23
N MET A 275 3.32 -0.19 -16.24
CA MET A 275 3.17 -1.46 -15.51
C MET A 275 1.85 -1.51 -14.74
N TYR A 276 1.44 -0.42 -14.10
CA TYR A 276 0.15 -0.32 -13.41
C TYR A 276 -1.02 -0.51 -14.38
N ILE A 277 -1.06 0.25 -15.48
CA ILE A 277 -2.12 0.13 -16.49
C ILE A 277 -2.14 -1.28 -17.07
N GLY A 278 -0.97 -1.83 -17.43
CA GLY A 278 -0.84 -3.19 -17.91
C GLY A 278 -1.34 -4.23 -16.89
N ALA A 279 -1.05 -4.04 -15.61
CA ALA A 279 -1.53 -4.91 -14.55
C ALA A 279 -3.07 -4.86 -14.43
N ILE A 280 -3.68 -3.66 -14.43
CA ILE A 280 -5.15 -3.52 -14.40
C ILE A 280 -5.80 -4.18 -15.61
N VAL A 281 -5.25 -4.01 -16.81
CA VAL A 281 -5.76 -4.66 -18.03
C VAL A 281 -5.67 -6.18 -17.92
N MET A 282 -4.54 -6.72 -17.45
CA MET A 282 -4.40 -8.18 -17.28
C MET A 282 -5.31 -8.73 -16.18
N LEU A 283 -5.49 -7.99 -15.08
CA LEU A 283 -6.41 -8.36 -13.99
C LEU A 283 -7.87 -8.40 -14.43
N TYR A 284 -8.25 -7.57 -15.42
CA TYR A 284 -9.58 -7.63 -16.04
C TYR A 284 -9.79 -8.96 -16.77
N PHE A 285 -8.77 -9.51 -17.43
CA PHE A 285 -8.87 -10.78 -18.16
C PHE A 285 -8.69 -12.01 -17.28
N LEU A 286 -7.94 -11.89 -16.17
CA LEU A 286 -7.72 -12.98 -15.20
C LEU A 286 -8.89 -13.15 -14.21
N GLY A 287 -9.78 -12.18 -14.14
CA GLY A 287 -10.89 -12.12 -13.19
C GLY A 287 -12.21 -12.45 -13.85
#